data_AF-A0A933L1G7-F1
#
_entry.id   AF-A0A933L1G7-F1
#
_cell.length_a   1.000
_cell.length_b   1.000
_cell.length_c   1.000
_cell.angle_alpha   90.00
_cell.angle_beta   90.00
_cell.angle_gamma   90.00
#
_symmetry.space_group_name_H-M   'P 1'
#
loop_
_entity.id
_entity.type
_entity.pdbx_description
1 polymer ?
#
loop_
_entity_poly.entity_id
_entity_poly.type
_entity_poly.pdbx_seq_one_letter_code
_entity_poly.pdbx_strand_id
1 'polypeptide(L)'
;MTKKSDFDFGEALIESLKEVRAWKRGEIALETVNIDPMPVERIRAIRKKVARSAKQFEQKFGIPASTINNWEQGRRKPDPAGRLLLKVIDAAPEIVEKVANRPSS
;
A
#
# COMPACT_ATOMS: atom_id res chain seq x y z
N MET A 1 31.14 10.19 -10.71
CA MET A 1 30.42 8.90 -10.75
C MET A 1 28.97 9.18 -10.41
N THR A 2 28.12 9.13 -11.44
CA THR A 2 26.70 9.53 -11.40
C THR A 2 25.89 8.51 -10.61
N LYS A 3 25.25 8.93 -9.51
CA LYS A 3 24.21 8.15 -8.82
C LYS A 3 23.07 7.91 -9.82
N LYS A 4 22.98 6.71 -10.39
CA LYS A 4 21.81 6.29 -11.18
C LYS A 4 20.64 6.10 -10.23
N SER A 5 19.76 7.10 -10.26
CA SER A 5 18.35 7.12 -9.89
C SER A 5 17.86 5.91 -9.08
N ASP A 6 17.66 6.15 -7.79
CA ASP A 6 16.55 5.56 -7.07
C ASP A 6 15.31 5.74 -7.96
N PHE A 7 14.73 4.63 -8.38
CA PHE A 7 13.46 4.51 -9.07
C PHE A 7 12.48 5.58 -8.53
N ASP A 8 11.96 6.47 -9.38
CA ASP A 8 11.00 7.52 -8.97
C ASP A 8 9.62 6.92 -8.70
N PHE A 9 9.59 6.11 -7.65
CA PHE A 9 8.42 5.43 -7.15
C PHE A 9 7.32 6.41 -6.75
N GLY A 10 7.71 7.63 -6.33
CA GLY A 10 6.77 8.70 -5.99
C GLY A 10 5.98 9.16 -7.20
N GLU A 11 6.66 9.46 -8.31
CA GLU A 11 6.01 9.81 -9.57
C GLU A 11 5.15 8.66 -10.11
N ALA A 12 5.69 7.43 -10.13
CA ALA A 12 4.94 6.25 -10.57
C ALA A 12 3.69 5.97 -9.72
N LEU A 13 3.75 6.21 -8.40
CA LEU A 13 2.61 6.09 -7.50
C LEU A 13 1.55 7.16 -7.80
N ILE A 14 1.97 8.40 -8.01
CA ILE A 14 1.09 9.52 -8.37
C ILE A 14 0.39 9.24 -9.71
N GLU A 15 1.12 8.71 -10.69
CA GLU A 15 0.58 8.34 -12.00
C GLU A 15 -0.47 7.24 -11.86
N SER A 16 -0.17 6.15 -11.16
CA SER A 16 -1.13 5.06 -10.93
C SER A 16 -2.41 5.52 -10.19
N LEU A 17 -2.29 6.45 -9.23
CA LEU A 17 -3.46 7.01 -8.52
C LEU A 17 -4.30 7.92 -9.42
N LYS A 18 -3.68 8.66 -10.35
CA LYS A 18 -4.40 9.46 -11.35
C LYS A 18 -5.20 8.57 -12.29
N GLU A 19 -4.64 7.43 -12.72
CA GLU A 19 -5.33 6.44 -13.54
C GLU A 19 -6.55 5.84 -12.81
N VAL A 20 -6.37 5.42 -11.55
CA VAL A 20 -7.49 4.90 -10.72
C VAL A 20 -8.62 5.95 -10.58
N ARG A 21 -8.26 7.23 -10.44
CA ARG A 21 -9.23 8.34 -10.35
C ARG A 21 -9.98 8.57 -11.66
N ALA A 22 -9.28 8.54 -12.81
CA ALA A 22 -9.90 8.71 -14.12
C ALA A 22 -10.84 7.55 -14.47
N TRP A 23 -10.47 6.32 -14.09
CA TRP A 23 -11.35 5.14 -14.23
C TRP A 23 -12.62 5.27 -13.39
N LYS A 24 -12.50 5.70 -12.13
CA LYS A 24 -13.67 5.98 -11.26
C LYS A 24 -14.61 7.05 -11.83
N ARG A 25 -14.12 7.97 -12.67
CA ARG A 25 -14.90 9.01 -13.34
C ARG A 25 -15.49 8.58 -14.70
N GLY A 26 -15.20 7.36 -15.17
CA GLY A 26 -15.68 6.86 -16.46
C GLY A 26 -14.98 7.48 -17.67
N GLU A 27 -13.84 8.14 -17.47
CA GLU A 27 -13.10 8.84 -18.53
C GLU A 27 -12.19 7.90 -19.34
N ILE A 28 -11.91 6.70 -18.82
CA ILE A 28 -11.07 5.68 -19.46
C ILE A 28 -11.71 4.29 -19.32
N ALA A 29 -11.84 3.58 -20.44
CA ALA A 29 -12.19 2.17 -20.48
C ALA A 29 -10.91 1.34 -20.30
N LEU A 30 -10.56 1.02 -19.05
CA LEU A 30 -9.49 0.06 -18.77
C LEU A 30 -10.04 -1.36 -18.94
N GLU A 31 -9.40 -2.15 -19.80
CA GLU A 31 -9.50 -3.62 -19.72
C GLU A 31 -9.23 -4.01 -18.27
N THR A 32 -10.13 -4.76 -17.65
CA THR A 32 -10.00 -5.18 -16.26
C THR A 32 -8.83 -6.14 -16.14
N VAL A 33 -7.64 -5.60 -15.93
CA VAL A 33 -6.47 -6.38 -15.54
C VAL A 33 -6.83 -7.09 -14.25
N ASN A 34 -6.72 -8.41 -14.24
CA ASN A 34 -7.00 -9.24 -13.08
C ASN A 34 -6.02 -8.84 -11.97
N ILE A 35 -6.43 -7.93 -11.09
CA ILE A 35 -5.52 -7.31 -10.13
C ILE A 35 -5.15 -8.40 -9.14
N ASP A 36 -3.85 -8.75 -9.13
CA ASP A 36 -3.15 -9.60 -8.17
C ASP A 36 -3.92 -9.76 -6.85
N PRO A 37 -4.48 -10.95 -6.57
CA PRO A 37 -5.23 -11.21 -5.35
C PRO A 37 -4.22 -11.36 -4.22
N MET A 38 -3.57 -10.26 -3.82
CA MET A 38 -2.49 -10.23 -2.83
C MET A 38 -2.75 -11.26 -1.72
N PRO A 39 -2.06 -12.41 -1.75
CA PRO A 39 -2.47 -13.57 -0.97
C PRO A 39 -2.22 -13.32 0.51
N VAL A 40 -2.96 -13.99 1.40
CA VAL A 40 -2.90 -13.74 2.84
C VAL A 40 -1.48 -13.92 3.40
N GLU A 41 -0.71 -14.83 2.81
CA GLU A 41 0.71 -15.09 3.09
C GLU A 41 1.58 -13.87 2.75
N ARG A 42 1.32 -13.20 1.62
CA ARG A 42 2.04 -12.00 1.22
C ARG A 42 1.73 -10.83 2.14
N ILE A 43 0.46 -10.65 2.51
CA ILE A 43 0.06 -9.61 3.47
C ILE A 43 0.76 -9.83 4.81
N ARG A 44 0.77 -11.07 5.30
CA ARG A 44 1.45 -11.45 6.53
C ARG A 44 2.96 -11.27 6.45
N ALA A 45 3.58 -11.56 5.31
CA ALA A 45 5.01 -11.36 5.07
C ALA A 45 5.37 -9.87 5.13
N ILE A 46 4.61 -9.01 4.44
CA ILE A 46 4.79 -7.55 4.47
C ILE A 46 4.70 -7.06 5.91
N ARG A 47 3.62 -7.40 6.64
CA ARG A 47 3.46 -6.97 8.04
C ARG A 47 4.62 -7.43 8.92
N LYS A 48 5.07 -8.69 8.79
CA LYS A 48 6.22 -9.24 9.55
C LYS A 48 7.53 -8.52 9.27
N LYS A 49 7.74 -8.08 8.02
CA LYS A 49 8.95 -7.37 7.60
C LYS A 49 9.06 -6.00 8.25
N VAL A 50 7.96 -5.27 8.41
CA VAL A 50 7.96 -3.87 8.85
C VAL A 50 7.50 -3.65 10.29
N ALA A 51 6.86 -4.65 10.91
CA ALA A 51 6.36 -4.60 12.28
C ALA A 51 6.35 -6.00 12.93
N ARG A 52 6.49 -6.08 14.25
CA ARG A 52 6.41 -7.32 15.03
C ARG A 52 4.96 -7.78 15.25
N SER A 53 4.00 -6.84 15.31
CA SER A 53 2.56 -7.13 15.51
C SER A 53 1.66 -6.24 14.65
N ALA A 54 0.38 -6.60 14.51
CA ALA A 54 -0.61 -5.77 13.82
C ALA A 54 -0.84 -4.44 14.56
N LYS A 55 -0.73 -4.41 15.89
CA LYS A 55 -0.81 -3.18 16.68
C LYS A 55 0.38 -2.24 16.43
N GLN A 56 1.58 -2.79 16.30
CA GLN A 56 2.75 -1.98 15.92
C GLN A 56 2.64 -1.50 14.47
N PHE A 57 2.06 -2.31 13.58
CA PHE A 57 1.78 -1.89 12.20
C PHE A 57 0.82 -0.69 12.15
N GLU A 58 -0.23 -0.72 12.97
CA GLU A 58 -1.15 0.41 13.13
C GLU A 58 -0.46 1.67 13.64
N GLN A 59 0.39 1.54 14.66
CA GLN A 59 1.16 2.67 15.19
C GLN A 59 2.09 3.31 14.15
N LYS A 60 2.68 2.49 13.26
CA LYS A 60 3.61 2.98 12.23
C LYS A 60 2.91 3.62 11.03
N PHE A 61 1.78 3.05 10.60
CA PHE A 61 1.19 3.37 9.30
C PHE A 61 -0.25 3.91 9.37
N GLY A 62 -0.84 4.01 10.56
CA GLY A 62 -2.21 4.48 10.74
C GLY A 62 -3.30 3.53 10.22
N ILE A 63 -2.93 2.30 9.83
CA ILE A 63 -3.87 1.29 9.33
C ILE A 63 -4.34 0.43 10.52
N PRO A 64 -5.64 0.38 10.83
CA PRO A 64 -6.13 -0.34 12.01
C PRO A 64 -5.66 -1.79 12.06
N ALA A 65 -5.24 -2.26 13.25
CA ALA A 65 -4.80 -3.63 13.44
C ALA A 65 -5.90 -4.64 13.06
N SER A 66 -7.17 -4.28 13.27
CA SER A 66 -8.33 -5.07 12.85
C SER A 66 -8.41 -5.25 11.33
N THR A 67 -8.06 -4.23 10.55
CA THR A 67 -7.99 -4.29 9.09
C THR A 67 -6.92 -5.29 8.64
N ILE A 68 -5.71 -5.18 9.18
CA ILE A 68 -4.62 -6.12 8.88
C ILE A 68 -4.97 -7.55 9.28
N ASN A 69 -5.54 -7.74 10.46
CA ASN A 69 -5.96 -9.07 10.92
C ASN A 69 -7.04 -9.67 10.01
N ASN A 70 -8.03 -8.88 9.58
CA ASN A 70 -9.06 -9.34 8.66
C ASN A 70 -8.47 -9.78 7.31
N TRP A 71 -7.45 -9.08 6.83
CA TRP A 71 -6.75 -9.43 5.60
C TRP A 71 -5.85 -10.66 5.76
N GLU A 72 -5.04 -10.74 6.82
CA GLU A 72 -4.18 -11.88 7.10
C GLU A 72 -4.95 -13.18 7.39
N GLN A 73 -6.21 -13.08 7.80
CA GLN A 73 -7.12 -14.22 8.02
C GLN A 73 -8.02 -14.51 6.81
N GLY A 74 -7.94 -13.71 5.74
CA GLY A 74 -8.77 -13.87 4.55
C GLY A 74 -10.26 -13.53 4.74
N ARG A 75 -10.64 -12.97 5.90
CA ARG A 75 -12.03 -12.54 6.17
C ARG A 75 -12.46 -11.40 5.26
N ARG A 76 -11.51 -10.55 4.87
CA ARG A 76 -11.67 -9.52 3.83
C ARG A 76 -10.44 -9.50 2.94
N LYS A 77 -10.61 -8.98 1.72
CA LYS A 77 -9.51 -8.70 0.82
C LYS A 77 -9.20 -7.20 0.84
N PRO A 78 -7.92 -6.79 0.73
CA PRO A 78 -7.60 -5.40 0.48
C PRO A 78 -8.18 -4.99 -0.88
N ASP A 79 -8.79 -3.82 -0.92
CA ASP A 79 -9.25 -3.20 -2.16
C ASP A 79 -8.03 -2.76 -3.01
N PRO A 80 -8.21 -2.23 -4.23
CA PRO A 80 -7.09 -1.77 -5.05
C PRO A 80 -6.16 -0.78 -4.33
N ALA A 81 -6.71 0.18 -3.57
CA ALA A 81 -5.94 1.17 -2.84
C ALA A 81 -5.15 0.55 -1.68
N GLY A 82 -5.76 -0.35 -0.91
CA GLY A 82 -5.10 -1.09 0.17
C GLY A 82 -3.97 -1.97 -0.33
N ARG A 83 -4.13 -2.61 -1.49
CA ARG A 83 -3.05 -3.38 -2.13
C ARG A 83 -1.89 -2.49 -2.56
N LEU A 84 -2.18 -1.35 -3.17
CA LEU A 84 -1.16 -0.38 -3.56
C LEU A 84 -0.40 0.11 -2.33
N LEU A 85 -1.12 0.48 -1.27
CA LEU A 85 -0.51 0.92 -0.01
C LEU A 85 0.36 -0.16 0.63
N LEU A 86 -0.06 -1.43 0.63
CA LEU A 86 0.77 -2.53 1.12
C LEU A 86 2.05 -2.72 0.28
N LYS A 87 1.99 -2.54 -1.05
CA LYS A 87 3.19 -2.56 -1.91
C LYS A 87 4.13 -1.40 -1.60
N VAL A 88 3.57 -0.21 -1.38
CA VAL A 88 4.32 1.00 -1.02
C VAL A 88 5.01 0.83 0.34
N ILE A 89 4.32 0.26 1.33
CA ILE A 89 4.89 -0.05 2.65
C ILE A 89 5.99 -1.11 2.54
N ASP A 90 5.84 -2.11 1.68
CA ASP A 90 6.87 -3.15 1.46
C ASP A 90 8.13 -2.59 0.80
N ALA A 91 7.97 -1.66 -0.14
CA ALA A 91 9.06 -1.04 -0.89
C ALA A 91 9.79 0.06 -0.10
N ALA A 92 9.04 0.93 0.60
CA ALA A 92 9.56 2.14 1.24
C ALA A 92 8.86 2.44 2.58
N PRO A 93 8.98 1.58 3.60
CA PRO A 93 8.26 1.72 4.87
C PRO A 93 8.57 3.03 5.59
N GLU A 94 9.83 3.48 5.55
CA GLU A 94 10.29 4.72 6.22
C GLU A 94 9.57 5.96 5.67
N ILE A 95 9.28 6.00 4.36
CA ILE A 95 8.57 7.12 3.74
C ILE A 95 7.13 7.14 4.24
N VAL A 96 6.46 5.98 4.25
CA VAL A 96 5.07 5.89 4.70
C VAL A 96 4.94 6.22 6.17
N GLU A 97 5.84 5.70 7.02
CA GLU A 97 5.86 5.97 8.46
C GLU A 97 6.05 7.47 8.74
N LYS A 98 6.95 8.14 8.00
CA LYS A 98 7.14 9.59 8.10
C LYS A 98 5.89 10.38 7.71
N VAL A 99 5.17 9.95 6.68
CA VAL A 99 3.94 10.60 6.20
C VAL A 99 2.78 10.36 7.17
N ALA A 100 2.66 9.15 7.70
CA ALA A 100 1.60 8.76 8.62
C ALA A 100 1.70 9.44 10.00
N ASN A 101 2.92 9.72 10.47
CA ASN A 101 3.18 10.34 11.77
C ASN A 101 3.28 11.87 11.74
N ARG A 102 2.90 12.52 10.63
CA ARG A 102 2.94 13.98 10.56
C ARG A 102 1.84 14.54 11.48
N PRO A 103 2.17 15.35 12.50
CA PRO A 103 1.15 15.92 13.37
C PRO A 103 0.23 16.79 12.51
N SER A 104 -1.08 16.50 12.57
CA SER A 104 -2.11 17.41 12.05
C SER A 104 -1.86 18.78 12.67
N SER A 105 -1.55 19.76 11.81
CA SER A 105 -1.52 21.17 12.20
C SER A 105 -2.92 21.68 12.48
#